data_AF-A0A1X2HJK0-F1
#
_entry.id   AF-A0A1X2HJK0-F1
#
_cell.length_a   1.000
_cell.length_b   1.000
_cell.length_c   1.000
_cell.angle_alpha   90.00
_cell.angle_beta   90.00
_cell.angle_gamma   90.00
#
_symmetry.space_group_name_H-M   'P 1'
#
loop_
_entity.id
_entity.type
_entity.pdbx_description
1 polymer ?
#
loop_
_entity_poly.entity_id
_entity_poly.type
_entity_poly.pdbx_seq_one_letter_code
_entity_poly.pdbx_strand_id
1 'polypeptide(L)'
;MSPPSPPLPRHKLIQEGDPRTSLKQGIKYNGWTITSTKAPICNSTEMDNLQKELGIPLPEMVFGNNQVVLKGPGIKLCFTAKDALALVDTSSDSSERIKVAYAEEWISKSAANHTDVKDVIKPYDWTYTTDYKGTLQASSAFEETEETKIDVERLKRLDPILFYDDTILYEDELADNGTAMLSIRMRVMPSCLFVLQRFFLRVDDVLLRMNDTRIYHEFGTPYLVREYTSREDHYRNVYSVSEVYA
;
A
#
# COMPACT_ATOMS: atom_id res chain seq x y z
N MET A 1 36.23 6.10 -21.03
CA MET A 1 35.58 4.79 -20.82
C MET A 1 35.21 4.71 -19.36
N SER A 2 33.92 4.59 -19.03
CA SER A 2 33.49 4.36 -17.65
C SER A 2 34.06 3.03 -17.16
N PRO A 3 34.52 2.91 -15.90
CA PRO A 3 35.00 1.65 -15.37
C PRO A 3 33.90 0.57 -15.47
N PRO A 4 34.27 -0.70 -15.69
CA PRO A 4 33.30 -1.79 -15.72
C PRO A 4 32.55 -1.86 -14.39
N SER A 5 31.24 -2.04 -14.46
CA SER A 5 30.38 -2.20 -13.29
C SER A 5 30.89 -3.37 -12.43
N PRO A 6 30.96 -3.22 -11.11
CA PRO A 6 31.35 -4.32 -10.24
C PRO A 6 30.38 -5.51 -10.44
N PRO A 7 30.87 -6.75 -10.38
CA PRO A 7 30.03 -7.93 -10.57
C PRO A 7 28.96 -7.99 -9.48
N LEU A 8 27.73 -8.37 -9.88
CA LEU A 8 26.61 -8.49 -8.95
C LEU A 8 26.88 -9.59 -7.92
N PRO A 9 26.46 -9.40 -6.65
CA PRO A 9 26.59 -10.43 -5.63
C PRO A 9 25.76 -11.66 -5.98
N ARG A 10 26.19 -12.83 -5.50
CA ARG A 10 25.48 -14.09 -5.72
C ARG A 10 24.10 -14.05 -5.05
N HIS A 11 23.06 -14.27 -5.84
CA HIS A 11 21.67 -14.34 -5.40
C HIS A 11 20.91 -15.41 -6.20
N LYS A 12 19.72 -15.81 -5.74
CA LYS A 12 18.87 -16.75 -6.46
C LYS A 12 17.49 -16.13 -6.67
N LEU A 13 17.11 -15.91 -7.92
CA LEU A 13 15.75 -15.51 -8.26
C LEU A 13 14.77 -16.68 -8.12
N ILE A 14 13.53 -16.36 -7.78
CA ILE A 14 12.39 -17.27 -7.68
C ILE A 14 11.41 -16.87 -8.78
N GLN A 15 10.91 -17.85 -9.52
CA GLN A 15 9.79 -17.70 -10.42
C GLN A 15 9.05 -19.04 -10.49
N GLU A 16 7.79 -19.03 -10.05
CA GLU A 16 6.93 -20.21 -9.91
C GLU A 16 5.52 -19.82 -10.40
N GLY A 17 4.84 -20.70 -11.15
CA GLY A 17 3.48 -20.46 -11.63
C GLY A 17 3.39 -19.82 -13.03
N ASP A 18 2.22 -19.26 -13.35
CA ASP A 18 1.87 -18.72 -14.67
C ASP A 18 1.29 -17.30 -14.52
N PRO A 19 1.75 -16.30 -15.31
CA PRO A 19 1.25 -14.93 -15.28
C PRO A 19 -0.26 -14.76 -15.44
N ARG A 20 -0.95 -15.73 -16.08
CA ARG A 20 -2.39 -15.68 -16.33
C ARG A 20 -3.22 -16.18 -15.16
N THR A 21 -2.65 -16.96 -14.25
CA THR A 21 -3.39 -17.59 -13.14
C THR A 21 -2.85 -17.17 -11.79
N SER A 22 -1.57 -17.39 -11.55
CA SER A 22 -0.86 -16.97 -10.36
C SER A 22 0.63 -17.07 -10.63
N LEU A 23 1.32 -15.93 -10.55
CA LEU A 23 2.76 -15.84 -10.72
C LEU A 23 3.39 -15.43 -9.40
N LYS A 24 4.25 -16.30 -8.89
CA LYS A 24 5.08 -16.02 -7.74
C LYS A 24 6.50 -15.72 -8.18
N GLN A 25 7.01 -14.56 -7.84
CA GLN A 25 8.37 -14.12 -8.14
C GLN A 25 9.08 -13.69 -6.87
N GLY A 26 10.40 -13.61 -6.91
CA GLY A 26 11.15 -13.23 -5.73
C GLY A 26 12.64 -13.41 -5.85
N ILE A 27 13.30 -13.29 -4.69
CA ILE A 27 14.73 -13.44 -4.55
C ILE A 27 15.07 -14.08 -3.20
N LYS A 28 16.06 -14.97 -3.20
CA LYS A 28 16.78 -15.42 -2.02
C LYS A 28 18.15 -14.76 -1.99
N TYR A 29 18.40 -13.99 -0.93
CA TYR A 29 19.63 -13.21 -0.77
C TYR A 29 19.90 -12.92 0.70
N ASN A 30 21.16 -13.05 1.15
CA ASN A 30 21.60 -12.77 2.53
C ASN A 30 20.71 -13.37 3.65
N GLY A 31 20.26 -14.61 3.48
CA GLY A 31 19.39 -15.28 4.46
C GLY A 31 17.92 -14.88 4.40
N TRP A 32 17.55 -13.93 3.54
CA TRP A 32 16.19 -13.53 3.27
C TRP A 32 15.59 -14.26 2.08
N THR A 33 14.28 -14.50 2.14
CA THR A 33 13.44 -14.88 1.02
C THR A 33 12.36 -13.82 0.89
N ILE A 34 12.44 -13.03 -0.18
CA ILE A 34 11.48 -11.97 -0.52
C ILE A 34 10.69 -12.46 -1.72
N THR A 35 9.37 -12.52 -1.60
CA THR A 35 8.50 -12.99 -2.68
C THR A 35 7.25 -12.15 -2.80
N SER A 36 6.76 -12.02 -4.02
CA SER A 36 5.46 -11.51 -4.38
C SER A 36 4.69 -12.58 -5.16
N THR A 37 3.39 -12.65 -4.93
CA THR A 37 2.45 -13.46 -5.70
C THR A 37 1.45 -12.51 -6.32
N LYS A 38 1.23 -12.62 -7.63
CA LYS A 38 0.24 -11.86 -8.38
C LYS A 38 -0.73 -12.81 -9.06
N ALA A 39 -2.01 -12.52 -8.95
CA ALA A 39 -3.13 -13.24 -9.54
C ALA A 39 -4.16 -12.22 -10.05
N PRO A 40 -5.13 -12.65 -10.87
CA PRO A 40 -6.26 -11.80 -11.26
C PRO A 40 -7.05 -11.27 -10.07
N ILE A 41 -7.90 -10.27 -10.35
CA ILE A 41 -8.90 -9.80 -9.38
C ILE A 41 -9.80 -10.96 -8.93
N CYS A 42 -10.32 -10.85 -7.71
CA CYS A 42 -11.24 -11.83 -7.15
C CYS A 42 -12.46 -12.00 -8.06
N ASN A 43 -12.85 -13.26 -8.31
CA ASN A 43 -14.12 -13.57 -8.96
C ASN A 43 -15.30 -13.37 -7.98
N SER A 44 -16.54 -13.45 -8.48
CA SER A 44 -17.75 -13.22 -7.67
C SER A 44 -17.80 -14.06 -6.39
N THR A 45 -17.43 -15.34 -6.46
CA THR A 45 -17.44 -16.22 -5.28
C THR A 45 -16.40 -15.80 -4.25
N GLU A 46 -15.21 -15.40 -4.71
CA GLU A 46 -14.14 -14.89 -3.83
C GLU A 46 -14.55 -13.56 -3.18
N MET A 47 -15.17 -12.66 -3.95
CA MET A 47 -15.71 -11.39 -3.47
C MET A 47 -16.79 -11.60 -2.41
N ASP A 48 -17.78 -12.46 -2.68
CA ASP A 48 -18.88 -12.77 -1.75
C ASP A 48 -18.36 -13.31 -0.40
N ASN A 49 -17.38 -14.22 -0.46
CA ASN A 49 -16.77 -14.81 0.73
C ASN A 49 -16.00 -13.76 1.54
N LEU A 50 -15.20 -12.92 0.86
CA LEU A 50 -14.41 -11.89 1.52
C LEU A 50 -15.31 -10.79 2.12
N GLN A 51 -16.37 -10.38 1.41
CA GLN A 51 -17.36 -9.43 1.90
C GLN A 51 -18.08 -9.96 3.15
N LYS A 52 -18.47 -11.24 3.13
CA LYS A 52 -19.10 -11.88 4.29
C LYS A 52 -18.16 -11.94 5.50
N GLU A 53 -16.87 -12.16 5.27
CA GLU A 53 -15.87 -12.21 6.34
C GLU A 53 -15.56 -10.83 6.93
N LEU A 54 -15.44 -9.80 6.08
CA LEU A 54 -15.08 -8.45 6.49
C LEU A 54 -16.27 -7.60 6.96
N GLY A 55 -17.49 -7.94 6.55
CA GLY A 55 -18.69 -7.21 6.95
C GLY A 55 -18.87 -5.84 6.30
N ILE A 56 -18.06 -5.50 5.29
CA ILE A 56 -18.13 -4.26 4.52
C ILE A 56 -18.28 -4.55 3.02
N PRO A 57 -18.95 -3.67 2.25
CA PRO A 57 -18.81 -3.67 0.79
C PRO A 57 -17.34 -3.57 0.41
N LEU A 58 -16.91 -4.32 -0.60
CA LEU A 58 -15.50 -4.36 -1.02
C LEU A 58 -15.21 -3.32 -2.12
N PRO A 59 -13.93 -2.94 -2.29
CA PRO A 59 -13.48 -2.22 -3.49
C PRO A 59 -13.85 -2.94 -4.79
N GLU A 60 -14.00 -2.20 -5.88
CA GLU A 60 -14.29 -2.77 -7.20
C GLU A 60 -13.23 -3.77 -7.68
N MET A 61 -11.95 -3.48 -7.43
CA MET A 61 -10.83 -4.33 -7.83
C MET A 61 -10.06 -4.82 -6.62
N VAL A 62 -10.45 -5.98 -6.08
CA VAL A 62 -9.70 -6.64 -5.00
C VAL A 62 -8.82 -7.76 -5.56
N PHE A 63 -7.51 -7.65 -5.35
CA PHE A 63 -6.56 -8.72 -5.67
C PHE A 63 -6.34 -9.60 -4.44
N GLY A 64 -7.38 -10.34 -4.02
CA GLY A 64 -7.37 -11.09 -2.76
C GLY A 64 -6.33 -12.21 -2.69
N ASN A 65 -5.90 -12.71 -3.84
CA ASN A 65 -4.85 -13.72 -3.97
C ASN A 65 -3.44 -13.13 -4.14
N ASN A 66 -3.31 -11.80 -4.21
CA ASN A 66 -2.01 -11.13 -4.20
C ASN A 66 -1.41 -11.16 -2.80
N GLN A 67 -0.10 -11.38 -2.74
CA GLN A 67 0.61 -11.42 -1.46
C GLN A 67 2.05 -10.96 -1.64
N VAL A 68 2.54 -10.15 -0.70
CA VAL A 68 3.99 -9.90 -0.54
C VAL A 68 4.45 -10.52 0.77
N VAL A 69 5.56 -11.26 0.73
CA VAL A 69 6.14 -11.92 1.91
C VAL A 69 7.63 -11.59 2.00
N LEU A 70 8.02 -11.03 3.15
CA LEU A 70 9.42 -10.84 3.54
C LEU A 70 9.73 -11.84 4.64
N LYS A 71 10.53 -12.86 4.34
CA LYS A 71 10.94 -13.88 5.33
C LYS A 71 12.43 -13.77 5.60
N GLY A 72 12.80 -13.40 6.81
CA GLY A 72 14.17 -13.34 7.31
C GLY A 72 14.41 -14.28 8.50
N PRO A 73 15.57 -14.20 9.15
CA PRO A 73 15.83 -14.92 10.39
C PRO A 73 14.85 -14.50 11.49
N GLY A 74 14.02 -15.43 11.98
CA GLY A 74 13.08 -15.19 13.10
C GLY A 74 11.89 -14.27 12.80
N ILE A 75 11.79 -13.72 11.59
CA ILE A 75 10.75 -12.77 11.20
C ILE A 75 10.12 -13.14 9.86
N LYS A 76 8.80 -13.00 9.78
CA LYS A 76 8.05 -13.04 8.54
C LYS A 76 7.02 -11.91 8.54
N LEU A 77 7.09 -11.04 7.54
CA LEU A 77 6.12 -9.97 7.32
C LEU A 77 5.32 -10.30 6.05
N CYS A 78 4.00 -10.34 6.17
CA CYS A 78 3.08 -10.61 5.07
C CYS A 78 2.25 -9.38 4.78
N PHE A 79 1.89 -9.17 3.52
CA PHE A 79 0.95 -8.16 3.10
C PHE A 79 -0.12 -8.76 2.21
N THR A 80 -1.39 -8.56 2.57
CA THR A 80 -2.54 -9.07 1.84
C THR A 80 -3.66 -8.04 1.79
N ALA A 81 -4.51 -8.09 0.77
CA ALA A 81 -5.65 -7.19 0.65
C ALA A 81 -6.65 -7.40 1.81
N LYS A 82 -6.90 -8.66 2.18
CA LYS A 82 -7.79 -9.04 3.27
C LYS A 82 -7.39 -8.39 4.60
N ASP A 83 -6.13 -8.55 5.01
CA ASP A 83 -5.68 -8.01 6.30
C ASP A 83 -5.72 -6.48 6.31
N ALA A 84 -5.50 -5.85 5.16
CA ALA A 84 -5.57 -4.40 5.03
C ALA A 84 -7.02 -3.88 5.11
N LEU A 85 -7.95 -4.54 4.40
CA LEU A 85 -9.37 -4.19 4.39
C LEU A 85 -10.05 -4.46 5.73
N ALA A 86 -9.55 -5.43 6.51
CA ALA A 86 -10.02 -5.67 7.88
C ALA A 86 -9.76 -4.51 8.85
N LEU A 87 -8.89 -3.57 8.48
CA LEU A 87 -8.60 -2.35 9.26
C LEU A 87 -9.34 -1.11 8.75
N VAL A 88 -10.21 -1.25 7.73
CA VAL A 88 -11.08 -0.15 7.31
C VAL A 88 -12.06 0.18 8.43
N ASP A 89 -12.24 1.48 8.68
CA ASP A 89 -13.10 1.95 9.75
C ASP A 89 -14.57 1.59 9.49
N THR A 90 -15.19 0.87 10.41
CA THR A 90 -16.60 0.45 10.38
C THR A 90 -17.47 1.18 11.42
N SER A 91 -16.92 2.21 12.07
CA SER A 91 -17.68 3.06 12.99
C SER A 91 -18.78 3.82 12.26
N SER A 92 -19.90 4.07 12.94
CA SER A 92 -21.07 4.75 12.35
C SER A 92 -20.80 6.18 11.89
N ASP A 93 -19.79 6.84 12.48
CA ASP A 93 -19.38 8.21 12.16
C ASP A 93 -18.21 8.28 11.15
N SER A 94 -17.65 7.13 10.74
CA SER A 94 -16.51 7.08 9.79
C SER A 94 -16.79 7.82 8.48
N SER A 95 -17.97 7.61 7.89
CA SER A 95 -18.39 8.31 6.67
C SER A 95 -18.71 9.79 6.89
N GLU A 96 -19.05 10.19 8.12
CA GLU A 96 -19.31 11.58 8.48
C GLU A 96 -18.01 12.39 8.58
N ARG A 97 -16.89 11.80 9.03
CA ARG A 97 -15.63 12.55 9.16
C ARG A 97 -15.14 13.14 7.84
N ILE A 98 -15.35 12.43 6.72
CA ILE A 98 -15.02 12.92 5.38
C ILE A 98 -16.02 14.00 4.93
N LYS A 99 -17.31 13.82 5.21
CA LYS A 99 -18.34 14.82 4.86
C LYS A 99 -18.19 16.11 5.64
N VAL A 100 -18.00 16.03 6.96
CA VAL A 100 -17.94 17.17 7.87
C VAL A 100 -16.69 18.02 7.61
N ALA A 101 -15.57 17.39 7.25
CA ALA A 101 -14.34 18.11 6.94
C ALA A 101 -14.44 18.98 5.67
N TYR A 102 -15.34 18.66 4.73
CA TYR A 102 -15.42 19.30 3.40
C TYR A 102 -16.86 19.58 2.94
N ALA A 103 -17.76 19.88 3.89
CA ALA A 103 -19.20 20.00 3.66
C ALA A 103 -19.58 21.06 2.60
N GLU A 104 -18.82 22.15 2.49
CA GLU A 104 -19.10 23.24 1.53
C GLU A 104 -19.01 22.77 0.07
N GLU A 105 -18.07 21.89 -0.25
CA GLU A 105 -17.85 21.40 -1.62
C GLU A 105 -18.85 20.32 -2.01
N TRP A 106 -19.26 19.50 -1.03
CA TRP A 106 -20.35 18.55 -1.19
C TRP A 106 -21.68 19.24 -1.46
N ILE A 107 -21.98 20.33 -0.74
CA ILE A 107 -23.17 21.18 -0.98
C ILE A 107 -23.10 21.85 -2.36
N SER A 108 -21.92 22.30 -2.78
CA SER A 108 -21.75 22.92 -4.10
C SER A 108 -21.93 21.92 -5.25
N LYS A 109 -21.49 20.66 -5.09
CA LYS A 109 -21.65 19.61 -6.12
C LYS A 109 -23.10 19.07 -6.20
N SER A 110 -23.78 18.92 -5.05
CA SER A 110 -25.19 18.51 -5.03
C SER A 110 -26.15 19.59 -5.52
N ALA A 111 -25.77 20.87 -5.44
CA ALA A 111 -26.53 21.97 -6.04
C ALA A 111 -26.37 22.07 -7.57
N ALA A 112 -25.23 21.64 -8.12
CA ALA A 112 -24.93 21.72 -9.56
C ALA A 112 -25.44 20.50 -10.35
N ASN A 113 -25.40 19.31 -9.75
CA ASN A 113 -25.96 18.10 -10.31
C ASN A 113 -27.34 17.89 -9.68
N HIS A 114 -28.43 18.04 -10.46
CA HIS A 114 -29.81 17.73 -10.05
C HIS A 114 -30.00 16.22 -9.78
N THR A 115 -29.21 15.65 -8.88
CA THR A 115 -29.40 14.32 -8.33
C THR A 115 -29.71 14.53 -6.86
N ASP A 116 -30.91 14.12 -6.45
CA ASP A 116 -31.25 13.92 -5.04
C ASP A 116 -30.26 12.90 -4.46
N VAL A 117 -29.11 13.37 -3.98
CA VAL A 117 -28.18 12.57 -3.19
C VAL A 117 -28.89 12.36 -1.87
N LYS A 118 -29.71 11.30 -1.79
CA LYS A 118 -30.20 10.79 -0.51
C LYS A 118 -28.97 10.43 0.30
N ASP A 119 -28.66 11.26 1.28
CA ASP A 119 -27.57 11.11 2.22
C ASP A 119 -27.73 9.83 3.05
N VAL A 120 -27.38 8.70 2.46
CA VAL A 120 -27.24 7.44 3.17
C VAL A 120 -25.89 7.52 3.88
N ILE A 121 -25.92 7.76 5.20
CA ILE A 121 -24.77 7.56 6.07
C ILE A 121 -24.36 6.10 5.91
N LYS A 122 -23.17 5.88 5.38
CA LYS A 122 -22.62 4.52 5.23
C LYS A 122 -22.02 4.12 6.59
N PRO A 123 -22.32 2.92 7.11
CA PRO A 123 -21.76 2.44 8.38
C PRO A 123 -20.29 1.96 8.22
N TYR A 124 -19.54 2.58 7.31
CA TYR A 124 -18.14 2.27 7.02
C TYR A 124 -17.49 3.42 6.24
N ASP A 125 -16.15 3.47 6.27
CA ASP A 125 -15.36 4.34 5.42
C ASP A 125 -15.34 3.81 3.98
N TRP A 126 -16.15 4.44 3.12
CA TRP A 126 -16.28 4.11 1.71
C TRP A 126 -15.05 4.47 0.87
N THR A 127 -14.06 5.16 1.44
CA THR A 127 -12.77 5.41 0.77
C THR A 127 -11.77 4.30 0.99
N TYR A 128 -12.11 3.27 1.77
CA TYR A 128 -11.26 2.12 2.05
C TYR A 128 -9.91 2.53 2.65
N THR A 129 -9.88 3.60 3.44
CA THR A 129 -8.66 4.03 4.13
C THR A 129 -8.24 2.97 5.11
N THR A 130 -6.95 2.64 5.09
CA THR A 130 -6.34 1.68 6.00
C THR A 130 -5.05 2.23 6.58
N ASP A 131 -4.80 1.96 7.85
CA ASP A 131 -3.52 2.23 8.52
C ASP A 131 -2.64 0.96 8.60
N TYR A 132 -2.97 -0.06 7.80
CA TYR A 132 -2.28 -1.35 7.74
C TYR A 132 -0.77 -1.19 7.58
N LYS A 133 -0.01 -1.97 8.35
CA LYS A 133 1.47 -1.87 8.41
C LYS A 133 2.16 -3.21 8.18
N GLY A 134 1.48 -4.12 7.46
CA GLY A 134 1.86 -5.51 7.28
C GLY A 134 1.53 -6.40 8.48
N THR A 135 1.23 -7.66 8.19
CA THR A 135 0.92 -8.71 9.17
C THR A 135 2.22 -9.38 9.64
N LEU A 136 2.61 -9.15 10.89
CA LEU A 136 3.83 -9.68 11.47
C LEU A 136 3.63 -11.09 12.02
N GLN A 137 4.51 -12.01 11.63
CA GLN A 137 4.68 -13.34 12.21
C GLN A 137 6.12 -13.45 12.70
N ALA A 138 6.34 -13.16 13.99
CA ALA A 138 7.66 -13.20 14.63
C ALA A 138 7.53 -13.59 16.10
N SER A 139 8.66 -13.96 16.71
CA SER A 139 8.74 -14.22 18.16
C SER A 139 8.69 -12.95 19.00
N SER A 140 9.01 -11.80 18.40
CA SER A 140 9.10 -10.50 19.07
C SER A 140 8.33 -9.45 18.26
N ALA A 141 7.66 -8.53 18.96
CA ALA A 141 6.98 -7.41 18.33
C ALA A 141 7.97 -6.32 17.89
N PHE A 142 7.50 -5.38 17.07
CA PHE A 142 8.26 -4.14 16.82
C PHE A 142 8.31 -3.31 18.10
N GLU A 143 9.48 -2.76 18.40
CA GLU A 143 9.69 -1.81 19.49
C GLU A 143 9.79 -0.39 18.91
N GLU A 144 9.16 0.58 19.57
CA GLU A 144 9.25 1.98 19.17
C GLU A 144 10.66 2.51 19.38
N THR A 145 11.17 3.28 18.43
CA THR A 145 12.50 3.88 18.49
C THR A 145 12.51 5.22 17.79
N GLU A 146 13.17 6.21 18.38
CA GLU A 146 13.43 7.51 17.76
C GLU A 146 14.82 7.57 17.07
N GLU A 147 15.67 6.58 17.35
CA GLU A 147 17.10 6.58 17.02
C GLU A 147 17.37 6.04 15.62
N THR A 148 16.56 5.10 15.15
CA THR A 148 16.79 4.40 13.87
C THR A 148 15.81 4.86 12.81
N LYS A 149 16.26 5.76 11.92
CA LYS A 149 15.49 6.20 10.75
C LYS A 149 15.98 5.53 9.49
N ILE A 150 15.08 5.38 8.52
CA ILE A 150 15.47 4.91 7.19
C ILE A 150 16.38 5.96 6.57
N ASP A 151 17.61 5.57 6.23
CA ASP A 151 18.57 6.45 5.57
C ASP A 151 18.15 6.71 4.12
N VAL A 152 17.42 7.80 3.93
CA VAL A 152 16.89 8.23 2.62
C VAL A 152 18.03 8.57 1.66
N GLU A 153 19.17 9.10 2.14
CA GLU A 153 20.31 9.43 1.27
C GLU A 153 20.91 8.18 0.65
N ARG A 154 20.93 7.08 1.40
CA ARG A 154 21.36 5.79 0.87
C ARG A 154 20.39 5.23 -0.18
N LEU A 155 19.09 5.45 -0.02
CA LEU A 155 18.07 5.06 -1.02
C LEU A 155 18.15 5.88 -2.32
N LYS A 156 18.77 7.07 -2.30
CA LYS A 156 19.03 7.89 -3.51
C LYS A 156 20.23 7.39 -4.32
N ARG A 157 21.08 6.52 -3.75
CA ARG A 157 22.23 5.95 -4.47
C ARG A 157 21.73 5.05 -5.59
N LEU A 158 22.41 5.12 -6.74
CA LEU A 158 22.12 4.30 -7.91
C LEU A 158 22.74 2.91 -7.78
N ASP A 159 22.44 2.22 -6.69
CA ASP A 159 22.86 0.83 -6.51
C ASP A 159 22.08 -0.08 -7.47
N PRO A 160 22.72 -1.14 -8.01
CA PRO A 160 22.04 -2.04 -8.93
C PRO A 160 20.89 -2.76 -8.21
N ILE A 161 19.73 -2.77 -8.85
CA ILE A 161 18.55 -3.48 -8.33
C ILE A 161 18.69 -4.96 -8.69
N LEU A 162 18.84 -5.81 -7.67
CA LEU A 162 18.89 -7.27 -7.82
C LEU A 162 17.50 -7.86 -8.07
N PHE A 163 16.48 -7.25 -7.46
CA PHE A 163 15.09 -7.64 -7.63
C PHE A 163 14.18 -6.44 -7.40
N TYR A 164 13.18 -6.28 -8.25
CA TYR A 164 12.11 -5.29 -8.13
C TYR A 164 10.78 -6.00 -8.33
N ASP A 165 9.78 -5.58 -7.55
CA ASP A 165 8.40 -5.85 -7.92
C ASP A 165 7.43 -4.78 -7.44
N ASP A 166 6.29 -4.69 -8.10
CA ASP A 166 5.16 -3.79 -7.80
C ASP A 166 3.85 -4.58 -7.79
N THR A 167 3.23 -4.72 -6.62
CA THR A 167 2.04 -5.54 -6.40
C THR A 167 0.90 -4.67 -5.85
N ILE A 168 -0.21 -4.60 -6.59
CA ILE A 168 -1.45 -3.96 -6.14
C ILE A 168 -2.22 -4.94 -5.25
N LEU A 169 -2.81 -4.46 -4.16
CA LEU A 169 -3.66 -5.26 -3.28
C LEU A 169 -5.15 -4.99 -3.52
N TYR A 170 -5.54 -3.72 -3.65
CA TYR A 170 -6.87 -3.34 -4.10
C TYR A 170 -6.89 -1.94 -4.71
N GLU A 171 -7.92 -1.67 -5.51
CA GLU A 171 -8.19 -0.40 -6.16
C GLU A 171 -9.72 -0.17 -6.27
N ASP A 172 -10.13 1.09 -6.22
CA ASP A 172 -11.51 1.56 -6.39
C ASP A 172 -11.53 2.93 -7.05
N GLU A 173 -12.48 3.18 -7.95
CA GLU A 173 -12.65 4.48 -8.64
C GLU A 173 -13.68 5.40 -7.94
N LEU A 174 -14.16 4.99 -6.76
CA LEU A 174 -15.07 5.77 -5.91
C LEU A 174 -16.34 6.22 -6.65
N ALA A 175 -16.87 5.33 -7.51
CA ALA A 175 -17.96 5.63 -8.43
C ALA A 175 -17.69 6.89 -9.29
N ASP A 176 -16.52 6.95 -9.91
CA ASP A 176 -16.02 8.07 -10.73
C ASP A 176 -15.78 9.38 -9.96
N ASN A 177 -15.70 9.36 -8.62
CA ASN A 177 -15.44 10.54 -7.80
C ASN A 177 -14.00 10.60 -7.25
N GLY A 178 -13.10 9.75 -7.76
CA GLY A 178 -11.71 9.77 -7.36
C GLY A 178 -11.02 8.43 -7.55
N THR A 179 -10.10 8.11 -6.64
CA THR A 179 -9.43 6.81 -6.61
C THR A 179 -8.96 6.49 -5.20
N ALA A 180 -9.09 5.22 -4.82
CA ALA A 180 -8.43 4.63 -3.66
C ALA A 180 -7.61 3.43 -4.13
N MET A 181 -6.32 3.37 -3.77
CA MET A 181 -5.43 2.29 -4.19
C MET A 181 -4.45 1.93 -3.08
N LEU A 182 -4.32 0.63 -2.78
CA LEU A 182 -3.27 0.09 -1.94
C LEU A 182 -2.29 -0.75 -2.77
N SER A 183 -1.04 -0.34 -2.82
CA SER A 183 0.02 -1.02 -3.58
C SER A 183 1.31 -1.19 -2.77
N ILE A 184 2.15 -2.13 -3.19
CA ILE A 184 3.41 -2.48 -2.55
C ILE A 184 4.51 -2.55 -3.58
N ARG A 185 5.50 -1.68 -3.42
CA ARG A 185 6.72 -1.68 -4.22
C ARG A 185 7.88 -2.17 -3.39
N MET A 186 8.68 -3.07 -3.93
CA MET A 186 9.88 -3.58 -3.25
C MET A 186 11.11 -3.50 -4.14
N ARG A 187 12.25 -3.22 -3.53
CA ARG A 187 13.57 -3.20 -4.16
C ARG A 187 14.56 -3.94 -3.27
N VAL A 188 15.32 -4.84 -3.87
CA VAL A 188 16.44 -5.52 -3.23
C VAL A 188 17.72 -5.08 -3.91
N MET A 189 18.60 -4.45 -3.16
CA MET A 189 19.92 -4.00 -3.57
C MET A 189 21.00 -4.85 -2.89
N PRO A 190 22.28 -4.79 -3.30
CA PRO A 190 23.35 -5.51 -2.64
C PRO A 190 23.45 -5.28 -1.13
N SER A 191 23.25 -4.04 -0.65
CA SER A 191 23.40 -3.72 0.78
C SER A 191 22.10 -3.74 1.58
N CYS A 192 20.94 -3.66 0.94
CA CYS A 192 19.68 -3.51 1.67
C CYS A 192 18.45 -3.97 0.90
N LEU A 193 17.37 -4.15 1.65
CA LEU A 193 16.00 -4.36 1.20
C LEU A 193 15.18 -3.12 1.56
N PHE A 194 14.39 -2.62 0.62
CA PHE A 194 13.42 -1.55 0.85
C PHE A 194 12.05 -1.92 0.29
N VAL A 195 11.01 -1.74 1.09
CA VAL A 195 9.61 -1.94 0.69
C VAL A 195 8.79 -0.71 1.05
N LEU A 196 7.95 -0.27 0.14
CA LEU A 196 6.98 0.79 0.32
C LEU A 196 5.59 0.21 0.06
N GLN A 197 4.81 0.05 1.13
CA GLN A 197 3.37 -0.06 1.02
C GLN A 197 2.79 1.35 1.02
N ARG A 198 1.94 1.67 0.05
CA ARG A 198 1.27 2.96 -0.08
C ARG A 198 -0.22 2.75 -0.28
N PHE A 199 -1.00 3.27 0.65
CA PHE A 199 -2.38 3.63 0.40
C PHE A 199 -2.42 5.05 -0.16
N PHE A 200 -3.01 5.23 -1.33
CA PHE A 200 -3.22 6.51 -1.97
C PHE A 200 -4.73 6.71 -2.15
N LEU A 201 -5.22 7.86 -1.69
CA LEU A 201 -6.60 8.28 -1.84
C LEU A 201 -6.64 9.68 -2.43
N ARG A 202 -7.47 9.84 -3.45
CA ARG A 202 -7.88 11.13 -3.99
C ARG A 202 -9.39 11.12 -4.08
N VAL A 203 -10.03 12.08 -3.45
CA VAL A 203 -11.46 12.37 -3.67
C VAL A 203 -11.51 13.69 -4.43
N ASP A 204 -12.08 13.68 -5.63
CA ASP A 204 -11.96 14.79 -6.58
C ASP A 204 -12.55 16.09 -6.01
N ASP A 205 -11.74 17.15 -6.08
CA ASP A 205 -11.98 18.48 -5.49
C ASP A 205 -12.12 18.54 -3.97
N VAL A 206 -11.96 17.41 -3.27
CA VAL A 206 -12.14 17.31 -1.82
C VAL A 206 -10.77 17.18 -1.14
N LEU A 207 -10.13 16.01 -1.22
CA LEU A 207 -8.89 15.76 -0.49
C LEU A 207 -7.93 14.82 -1.22
N LEU A 208 -6.66 14.87 -0.83
CA LEU A 208 -5.68 13.82 -1.05
C LEU A 208 -5.20 13.28 0.28
N ARG A 209 -5.12 11.95 0.40
CA ARG A 209 -4.56 11.24 1.56
C ARG A 209 -3.57 10.19 1.10
N MET A 210 -2.48 10.06 1.85
CA MET A 210 -1.44 9.07 1.62
C MET A 210 -0.99 8.46 2.94
N ASN A 211 -1.15 7.14 3.06
CA ASN A 211 -0.60 6.36 4.16
C ASN A 211 0.53 5.48 3.62
N ASP A 212 1.76 5.81 3.99
CA ASP A 212 2.96 5.07 3.61
C ASP A 212 3.48 4.25 4.79
N THR A 213 3.64 2.93 4.58
CA THR A 213 4.45 2.07 5.45
C THR A 213 5.74 1.69 4.71
N ARG A 214 6.87 2.16 5.23
CA ARG A 214 8.20 1.85 4.72
C ARG A 214 8.85 0.77 5.57
N ILE A 215 9.34 -0.28 4.92
CA ILE A 215 10.14 -1.33 5.55
C ILE A 215 11.55 -1.25 4.99
N TYR A 216 12.54 -1.24 5.87
CA TYR A 216 13.95 -1.19 5.49
C TYR A 216 14.77 -2.19 6.30
N HIS A 217 15.62 -2.93 5.62
CA HIS A 217 16.62 -3.79 6.25
C HIS A 217 17.97 -3.59 5.58
N GLU A 218 18.98 -3.24 6.37
CA GLU A 218 20.37 -3.32 5.93
C GLU A 218 20.91 -4.72 6.18
N PHE A 219 21.38 -5.38 5.12
CA PHE A 219 21.91 -6.74 5.24
C PHE A 219 23.14 -6.75 6.15
N GLY A 220 23.14 -7.66 7.11
CA GLY A 220 24.17 -7.77 8.14
C GLY A 220 23.81 -7.11 9.47
N THR A 221 22.74 -6.30 9.52
CA THR A 221 22.18 -5.78 10.77
C THR A 221 21.19 -6.78 11.38
N PRO A 222 20.97 -6.78 12.71
CA PRO A 222 20.05 -7.72 13.36
C PRO A 222 18.59 -7.23 13.40
N TYR A 223 18.28 -6.07 12.80
CA TYR A 223 16.97 -5.43 12.94
C TYR A 223 16.32 -5.11 11.59
N LEU A 224 15.00 -4.91 11.65
CA LEU A 224 14.15 -4.47 10.54
C LEU A 224 13.49 -3.16 10.98
N VAL A 225 13.61 -2.11 10.16
CA VAL A 225 12.99 -0.81 10.46
C VAL A 225 11.64 -0.75 9.77
N ARG A 226 10.61 -0.31 10.50
CA ARG A 226 9.29 0.01 9.96
C ARG A 226 8.94 1.44 10.32
N GLU A 227 8.70 2.27 9.30
CA GLU A 227 8.29 3.66 9.46
C GLU A 227 6.90 3.84 8.84
N TYR A 228 5.97 4.44 9.59
CA TYR A 228 4.63 4.77 9.11
C TYR A 228 4.45 6.28 9.05
N THR A 229 3.92 6.78 7.94
CA THR A 229 3.55 8.19 7.78
C THR A 229 2.17 8.29 7.15
N SER A 230 1.26 9.02 7.80
CA SER A 230 -0.03 9.41 7.23
C SER A 230 0.00 10.91 6.93
N ARG A 231 -0.42 11.28 5.72
CA ARG A 231 -0.48 12.66 5.25
C ARG A 231 -1.83 12.88 4.60
N GLU A 232 -2.45 14.00 4.89
CA GLU A 232 -3.69 14.43 4.26
C GLU A 232 -3.63 15.93 4.04
N ASP A 233 -4.16 16.38 2.91
CA ASP A 233 -4.41 17.77 2.66
C ASP A 233 -5.64 17.92 1.75
N HIS A 234 -6.22 19.11 1.77
CA HIS A 234 -7.30 19.49 0.86
C HIS A 234 -6.78 19.52 -0.58
N TYR A 235 -7.58 19.02 -1.52
CA TYR A 235 -7.25 19.02 -2.95
C TYR A 235 -6.75 20.38 -3.48
N ARG A 236 -7.41 21.48 -3.08
CA ARG A 236 -7.06 22.83 -3.54
C ARG A 236 -5.69 23.29 -3.07
N ASN A 237 -5.27 22.92 -1.86
CA ASN A 237 -3.96 23.28 -1.33
C ASN A 237 -2.86 22.62 -2.17
N VAL A 238 -3.01 21.32 -2.47
CA VAL A 238 -2.07 20.58 -3.31
C VAL A 238 -2.03 21.12 -4.75
N TYR A 239 -3.18 21.45 -5.32
CA TYR A 239 -3.29 22.00 -6.68
C TYR A 239 -2.59 23.37 -6.79
N SER A 240 -2.84 24.28 -5.86
CA SER A 240 -2.29 25.64 -5.88
C SER A 240 -0.75 25.68 -5.82
N VAL A 241 -0.13 24.71 -5.16
CA VAL A 241 1.34 24.62 -5.08
C VAL A 241 1.95 24.26 -6.44
N SER A 242 1.22 23.54 -7.30
CA SER A 242 1.74 23.08 -8.60
C SER A 242 1.85 24.19 -9.65
N GLU A 243 0.98 25.21 -9.61
CA GLU A 243 1.04 26.36 -10.52
C GLU A 243 2.23 27.30 -10.23
N VAL A 244 2.77 27.27 -9.02
CA VAL A 244 3.90 28.12 -8.61
C VAL A 244 5.25 27.58 -9.11
N TYR A 245 5.33 26.30 -9.45
CA TYR A 245 6.54 25.63 -9.97
C TYR A 245 6.48 25.28 -11.46
N ALA A 246 5.45 25.75 -12.17
CA ALA A 246 5.29 25.59 -13.62
C ALA A 246 5.88 26.76 -14.42
#